data_AF-A0A1B6IR82-F1
#
_entry.id   AF-A0A1B6IR82-F1
#
_cell.length_a   1.000
_cell.length_b   1.000
_cell.length_c   1.000
_cell.angle_alpha   90.00
_cell.angle_beta   90.00
_cell.angle_gamma   90.00
#
_symmetry.space_group_name_H-M   'P 1'
#
loop_
_entity.id
_entity.type
_entity.pdbx_description
1 polymer ?
#
loop_
_entity_poly.entity_id
_entity_poly.type
_entity_poly.pdbx_seq_one_letter_code
_entity_poly.pdbx_strand_id
1 'polypeptide(L)'
;TNFVGSSCNDLVTSDGAGTTIISGHFDKTIRFWDMRNEGSTNRIEVNGRVTSLDLSRDAKYLLSCVRDDTLRVLDLRMNQIVGTFGHDGFKVGCDWSRAVFSSEGQYVAVGSVDGSIFIWEVATQKVQQILRDNHSSPVTAVAWHPYGNLLASVDRSRRTVVWSE
;
A
#
# COMPACT_ATOMS: atom_id res chain seq x y z
N THR A 1 12.41 -21.50 -5.96
CA THR A 1 11.88 -20.25 -5.38
C THR A 1 10.45 -20.51 -4.93
N ASN A 2 10.08 -20.19 -3.69
CA ASN A 2 8.74 -20.48 -3.14
C ASN A 2 7.60 -19.69 -3.82
N PHE A 3 7.95 -18.65 -4.58
CA PHE A 3 7.01 -17.87 -5.40
C PHE A 3 6.94 -18.45 -6.81
N VAL A 4 6.36 -19.64 -6.96
CA VAL A 4 6.17 -20.23 -8.29
C VAL A 4 5.09 -19.44 -9.05
N GLY A 5 5.36 -19.12 -10.31
CA GLY A 5 4.40 -18.54 -11.25
C GLY A 5 4.23 -17.01 -11.24
N SER A 6 4.94 -16.26 -10.40
CA SER A 6 4.91 -14.78 -10.42
C SER A 6 6.12 -14.14 -9.74
N SER A 7 6.41 -12.88 -10.06
CA SER A 7 7.31 -12.02 -9.29
C SER A 7 6.57 -11.43 -8.08
N CYS A 8 7.22 -11.51 -6.91
CA CYS A 8 6.81 -10.88 -5.65
C CYS A 8 7.48 -9.51 -5.55
N ASN A 9 6.71 -8.43 -5.34
CA ASN A 9 7.26 -7.06 -5.23
C ASN A 9 7.38 -6.55 -3.81
N ASP A 10 6.51 -7.04 -2.94
CA ASP A 10 6.50 -6.62 -1.55
C ASP A 10 5.91 -7.72 -0.68
N LEU A 11 6.33 -7.73 0.57
CA LEU A 11 5.85 -8.66 1.56
C LEU A 11 5.80 -8.01 2.94
N VAL A 12 4.90 -8.50 3.77
CA VAL A 12 4.75 -8.10 5.16
C VAL A 12 4.56 -9.34 6.03
N THR A 13 4.88 -9.22 7.32
CA THR A 13 4.63 -10.26 8.32
C THR A 13 3.54 -9.77 9.26
N SER A 14 2.41 -10.48 9.34
CA SER A 14 1.24 -10.03 10.11
C SER A 14 1.26 -10.47 11.58
N ASP A 15 2.24 -11.26 12.00
CA ASP A 15 2.44 -11.63 13.40
C ASP A 15 3.87 -11.33 13.84
N GLY A 16 4.04 -11.04 15.14
CA GLY A 16 5.36 -10.77 15.72
C GLY A 16 6.28 -12.00 15.78
N ALA A 17 5.76 -13.18 15.44
CA ALA A 17 6.52 -14.42 15.36
C ALA A 17 7.06 -14.71 13.95
N GLY A 18 6.69 -13.91 12.94
CA GLY A 18 7.01 -14.14 11.53
C GLY A 18 6.39 -15.40 10.94
N THR A 19 5.34 -15.98 11.54
CA THR A 19 4.74 -17.25 11.10
C THR A 19 3.79 -17.09 9.92
N THR A 20 3.22 -15.89 9.77
CA THR A 20 2.35 -15.53 8.65
C THR A 20 3.04 -14.50 7.75
N ILE A 21 3.26 -14.86 6.49
CA ILE A 21 3.80 -13.97 5.46
C ILE A 21 2.67 -13.62 4.49
N ILE A 22 2.55 -12.35 4.15
CA ILE A 22 1.64 -11.87 3.11
C ILE A 22 2.50 -11.27 2.00
N SER A 23 2.20 -11.60 0.75
CA SER A 23 3.01 -11.21 -0.40
C SER A 23 2.16 -10.71 -1.56
N GLY A 24 2.62 -9.64 -2.21
CA GLY A 24 1.95 -9.00 -3.35
C GLY A 24 2.67 -9.30 -4.66
N HIS A 25 1.90 -9.69 -5.69
CA HIS A 25 2.43 -10.28 -6.91
C HIS A 25 2.01 -9.57 -8.21
N PHE A 26 2.80 -9.78 -9.28
CA PHE A 26 2.50 -9.33 -10.65
C PHE A 26 1.39 -10.10 -11.36
N ASP A 27 1.12 -11.33 -10.96
CA ASP A 27 -0.04 -12.10 -11.44
C ASP A 27 -1.36 -11.62 -10.85
N LYS A 28 -1.36 -10.43 -10.21
CA LYS A 28 -2.52 -9.78 -9.61
C LYS A 28 -3.07 -10.52 -8.39
N THR A 29 -2.22 -11.26 -7.69
CA THR A 29 -2.59 -11.94 -6.46
C THR A 29 -1.90 -11.34 -5.22
N ILE A 30 -2.62 -11.33 -4.12
CA ILE A 30 -2.07 -11.23 -2.76
C ILE A 30 -2.14 -12.64 -2.18
N ARG A 31 -1.01 -13.19 -1.75
CA ARG A 31 -0.90 -14.57 -1.26
C ARG A 31 -0.52 -14.58 0.21
N PHE A 32 -1.20 -15.45 0.96
CA PHE A 32 -1.03 -15.68 2.38
C PHE A 32 -0.33 -17.01 2.59
N TRP A 33 0.71 -16.99 3.41
CA TRP A 33 1.53 -18.14 3.72
C TRP A 33 1.53 -18.33 5.23
N ASP A 34 0.97 -19.43 5.71
CA ASP A 34 1.08 -19.86 7.09
C ASP A 34 2.15 -20.96 7.17
N MET A 35 3.29 -20.63 7.78
CA MET A 35 4.41 -21.56 7.91
C MET A 35 4.12 -22.72 8.88
N ARG A 36 3.03 -22.67 9.64
CA ARG A 36 2.58 -23.75 10.52
C ARG A 36 1.66 -24.74 9.81
N ASN A 37 1.08 -24.34 8.69
CA ASN A 37 0.11 -25.14 7.95
C ASN A 37 0.42 -25.11 6.45
N GLU A 38 1.23 -26.06 5.99
CA GLU A 38 1.69 -26.16 4.60
C GLU A 38 0.55 -26.39 3.58
N GLY A 39 -0.69 -26.66 4.04
CA GLY A 39 -1.83 -26.98 3.18
C GLY A 39 -2.70 -25.79 2.75
N SER A 40 -2.55 -24.59 3.33
CA SER A 40 -3.45 -23.46 3.05
C SER A 40 -2.77 -22.30 2.34
N THR A 41 -2.73 -22.34 1.01
CA THR A 41 -2.46 -21.12 0.21
C THR A 41 -3.77 -20.38 0.00
N ASN A 42 -4.10 -19.44 0.90
CA ASN A 42 -5.14 -18.47 0.63
C ASN A 42 -4.59 -17.39 -0.30
N ARG A 43 -5.36 -17.01 -1.31
CA ARG A 43 -5.01 -15.89 -2.20
C ARG A 43 -6.23 -15.02 -2.47
N ILE A 44 -5.98 -13.73 -2.64
CA ILE A 44 -6.96 -12.76 -3.11
C ILE A 44 -6.51 -12.23 -4.46
N GLU A 45 -7.42 -12.23 -5.42
CA GLU A 45 -7.21 -11.62 -6.72
C GLU A 45 -7.59 -10.14 -6.67
N VAL A 46 -6.76 -9.30 -7.28
CA VAL A 46 -6.99 -7.87 -7.48
C VAL A 46 -6.95 -7.57 -8.98
N ASN A 47 -7.35 -6.37 -9.38
CA ASN A 47 -7.51 -6.04 -10.81
C ASN A 47 -6.22 -5.54 -11.49
N GLY A 48 -5.07 -5.60 -10.82
CA GLY A 48 -3.78 -5.17 -11.35
C GLY A 48 -2.60 -5.76 -10.59
N ARG A 49 -1.38 -5.46 -11.04
CA ARG A 49 -0.16 -5.90 -10.34
C ARG A 49 -0.10 -5.20 -8.97
N VAL A 50 0.28 -5.94 -7.93
CA VAL A 50 0.50 -5.35 -6.60
C VAL A 50 1.91 -4.76 -6.56
N THR A 51 2.02 -3.47 -6.23
CA THR A 51 3.30 -2.73 -6.18
C THR A 51 3.87 -2.60 -4.78
N SER A 52 3.00 -2.56 -3.76
CA SER A 52 3.40 -2.50 -2.37
C SER A 52 2.34 -3.09 -1.45
N LEU A 53 2.79 -3.50 -0.27
CA LEU A 53 1.97 -3.90 0.86
C LEU A 53 2.36 -3.12 2.10
N ASP A 54 1.39 -2.78 2.94
CA ASP A 54 1.63 -2.20 4.26
C ASP A 54 0.59 -2.73 5.27
N LEU A 55 0.96 -2.80 6.54
CA LEU A 55 0.07 -3.26 7.61
C LEU A 55 -0.39 -2.08 8.45
N SER A 56 -1.65 -2.12 8.87
CA SER A 56 -2.10 -1.27 9.96
C SER A 56 -1.30 -1.60 11.22
N ARG A 57 -1.14 -0.62 12.11
CA ARG A 57 -0.34 -0.78 13.34
C ARG A 57 -0.84 -1.91 14.25
N ASP A 58 -2.14 -2.19 14.21
CA ASP A 58 -2.77 -3.28 14.95
C ASP A 58 -2.77 -4.63 14.19
N ALA A 59 -2.14 -4.68 13.01
CA ALA A 59 -2.03 -5.84 12.12
C ALA A 59 -3.36 -6.49 11.75
N LYS A 60 -4.47 -5.73 11.80
CA LYS A 60 -5.80 -6.22 11.38
C LYS A 60 -6.11 -5.94 9.92
N TYR A 61 -5.50 -4.90 9.37
CA TYR A 61 -5.73 -4.48 7.99
C TYR A 61 -4.45 -4.49 7.18
N LEU A 62 -4.58 -4.91 5.92
CA LEU A 62 -3.53 -4.85 4.92
C LEU A 62 -3.89 -3.81 3.88
N LEU A 63 -3.00 -2.87 3.64
CA LEU A 63 -3.06 -1.97 2.50
C LEU A 63 -2.28 -2.59 1.35
N SER A 64 -2.85 -2.55 0.15
CA SER A 64 -2.16 -2.90 -1.07
C SER A 64 -2.29 -1.78 -2.10
N CYS A 65 -1.19 -1.46 -2.77
CA CYS A 65 -1.17 -0.56 -3.91
C CYS A 65 -1.20 -1.37 -5.20
N VAL A 66 -2.11 -1.04 -6.11
CA VAL A 66 -2.40 -1.86 -7.29
C VAL A 66 -2.29 -1.02 -8.56
N ARG A 67 -1.69 -1.60 -9.61
CA ARG A 67 -1.50 -0.94 -10.93
C ARG A 67 -2.80 -0.65 -11.70
N ASP A 68 -3.96 -0.97 -11.14
CA ASP A 68 -5.28 -0.52 -11.65
C ASP A 68 -5.63 0.90 -11.17
N ASP A 69 -4.64 1.63 -10.64
CA ASP A 69 -4.75 2.98 -10.07
C ASP A 69 -5.64 3.03 -8.82
N THR A 70 -5.65 1.94 -8.04
CA THR A 70 -6.36 1.88 -6.76
C THR A 70 -5.47 1.42 -5.61
N LEU A 71 -5.83 1.85 -4.40
CA LEU A 71 -5.39 1.18 -3.18
C LEU A 71 -6.53 0.27 -2.69
N ARG A 72 -6.19 -0.90 -2.16
CA ARG A 72 -7.17 -1.81 -1.52
C ARG A 72 -6.82 -1.98 -0.06
N VAL A 73 -7.80 -1.83 0.81
CA VAL A 73 -7.68 -2.21 2.23
C VAL A 73 -8.40 -3.53 2.43
N LEU A 74 -7.70 -4.47 3.03
CA LEU A 74 -8.11 -5.83 3.29
C LEU A 74 -8.28 -6.04 4.79
N ASP A 75 -9.39 -6.63 5.22
CA ASP A 75 -9.51 -7.15 6.58
C ASP A 75 -8.85 -8.54 6.63
N LEU A 76 -7.84 -8.70 7.47
CA LEU A 76 -7.03 -9.92 7.57
C LEU A 76 -7.73 -11.05 8.30
N ARG A 77 -8.74 -10.75 9.13
CA ARG A 77 -9.55 -11.78 9.80
C ARG A 77 -10.58 -12.36 8.84
N MET A 78 -11.21 -11.51 8.03
CA MET A 78 -12.22 -11.92 7.05
C MET A 78 -11.61 -12.39 5.74
N ASN A 79 -10.35 -12.02 5.47
CA ASN A 79 -9.66 -12.21 4.19
C ASN A 79 -10.46 -11.63 3.01
N GLN A 80 -10.94 -10.40 3.17
CA GLN A 80 -11.78 -9.70 2.18
C GLN A 80 -11.36 -8.24 2.00
N ILE A 81 -11.55 -7.73 0.78
CA ILE A 81 -11.40 -6.30 0.48
C ILE A 81 -12.58 -5.56 1.13
N VAL A 82 -12.26 -4.65 2.06
CA VAL A 82 -13.24 -3.81 2.77
C VAL A 82 -13.20 -2.35 2.33
N GLY A 83 -12.15 -1.94 1.63
CA GLY A 83 -12.02 -0.58 1.09
C GLY A 83 -11.30 -0.56 -0.25
N THR A 84 -11.75 0.33 -1.14
CA THR A 84 -11.10 0.60 -2.42
C THR A 84 -11.00 2.10 -2.63
N PHE A 85 -9.77 2.59 -2.76
CA PHE A 85 -9.48 4.01 -2.84
C PHE A 85 -8.95 4.33 -4.23
N GLY A 86 -9.64 5.23 -4.91
CA GLY A 86 -9.28 5.72 -6.24
C GLY A 86 -9.71 7.16 -6.40
N HIS A 87 -9.17 7.82 -7.41
CA HIS A 87 -9.53 9.19 -7.78
C HIS A 87 -9.16 9.41 -9.25
N ASP A 88 -9.95 10.16 -10.02
CA ASP A 88 -9.75 10.33 -11.47
C ASP A 88 -8.36 10.89 -11.83
N GLY A 89 -7.86 11.80 -10.99
CA GLY A 89 -6.52 12.38 -11.13
C GLY A 89 -5.37 11.56 -10.52
N PHE A 90 -5.64 10.42 -9.89
CA PHE A 90 -4.61 9.57 -9.30
C PHE A 90 -4.15 8.50 -10.27
N LYS A 91 -2.82 8.32 -10.39
CA LYS A 91 -2.18 7.26 -11.19
C LYS A 91 -0.98 6.68 -10.46
N VAL A 92 -0.86 5.36 -10.42
CA VAL A 92 0.29 4.70 -9.78
C VAL A 92 1.55 4.87 -10.64
N GLY A 93 2.55 5.54 -10.06
CA GLY A 93 3.81 5.92 -10.70
C GLY A 93 4.57 4.78 -11.35
N CYS A 94 4.69 3.65 -10.65
CA CYS A 94 5.52 2.53 -11.05
C CYS A 94 5.26 1.25 -10.26
N ASP A 95 5.89 0.15 -10.69
CA ASP A 95 5.75 -1.18 -10.07
C ASP A 95 6.31 -1.27 -8.64
N TRP A 96 7.03 -0.25 -8.16
CA TRP A 96 7.58 -0.16 -6.81
C TRP A 96 7.05 1.05 -6.02
N SER A 97 5.95 1.66 -6.50
CA SER A 97 5.26 2.72 -5.77
C SER A 97 4.77 2.21 -4.41
N ARG A 98 5.11 2.92 -3.34
CA ARG A 98 4.76 2.56 -1.96
C ARG A 98 3.59 3.39 -1.44
N ALA A 99 2.53 2.71 -1.05
CA ALA A 99 1.44 3.25 -0.26
C ALA A 99 1.60 2.85 1.21
N VAL A 100 1.16 3.70 2.13
CA VAL A 100 1.30 3.47 3.59
C VAL A 100 0.06 3.90 4.36
N PHE A 101 -0.19 3.22 5.47
CA PHE A 101 -1.09 3.70 6.52
C PHE A 101 -0.45 4.83 7.31
N SER A 102 -1.28 5.76 7.79
CA SER A 102 -0.90 6.67 8.88
C SER A 102 -0.66 5.88 10.17
N SER A 103 0.08 6.46 11.12
CA SER A 103 0.42 5.82 12.41
C SER A 103 -0.80 5.32 13.19
N GLU A 104 -1.92 6.05 13.10
CA GLU A 104 -3.19 5.71 13.76
C GLU A 104 -4.16 4.93 12.86
N GLY A 105 -3.75 4.60 11.62
CA GLY A 105 -4.56 3.85 10.66
C GLY A 105 -5.77 4.62 10.09
N GLN A 106 -5.92 5.91 10.41
CA GLN A 106 -7.04 6.73 9.97
C GLN A 106 -6.96 7.12 8.49
N TYR A 107 -5.73 7.24 7.97
CA TYR A 107 -5.47 7.63 6.59
C TYR A 107 -4.61 6.61 5.87
N VAL A 108 -4.74 6.60 4.54
CA VAL A 108 -3.78 5.96 3.62
C VAL A 108 -3.22 7.02 2.68
N ALA A 109 -1.92 6.92 2.39
CA ALA A 109 -1.22 7.86 1.53
C ALA A 109 -0.43 7.14 0.43
N VAL A 110 -0.37 7.75 -0.74
CA VAL A 110 0.44 7.26 -1.87
C VAL A 110 0.83 8.41 -2.81
N GLY A 111 1.99 8.26 -3.45
CA GLY A 111 2.45 9.14 -4.51
C GLY A 111 1.85 8.82 -5.89
N SER A 112 1.68 9.84 -6.71
CA SER A 112 1.11 9.76 -8.07
C SER A 112 2.17 10.01 -9.15
N VAL A 113 1.87 9.56 -10.39
CA VAL A 113 2.67 9.83 -11.61
C VAL A 113 2.91 11.33 -11.81
N ASP A 114 1.92 12.17 -11.52
CA ASP A 114 1.96 13.62 -11.75
C ASP A 114 2.76 14.40 -10.69
N GLY A 115 3.38 13.71 -9.73
CA GLY A 115 4.09 14.32 -8.61
C GLY A 115 3.19 14.65 -7.41
N SER A 116 1.88 14.47 -7.53
CA SER A 116 0.96 14.69 -6.41
C SER A 116 1.04 13.56 -5.39
N ILE A 117 0.62 13.85 -4.16
CA ILE A 117 0.40 12.83 -3.12
C ILE A 117 -1.07 12.86 -2.76
N PHE A 118 -1.70 11.70 -2.76
CA PHE A 118 -3.10 11.55 -2.39
C PHE A 118 -3.21 10.94 -1.00
N ILE A 119 -4.09 11.52 -0.19
CA ILE A 119 -4.40 11.06 1.16
C ILE A 119 -5.91 10.83 1.23
N TRP A 120 -6.31 9.60 1.56
CA TRP A 120 -7.71 9.26 1.79
C TRP A 120 -7.95 8.94 3.26
N GLU A 121 -9.13 9.30 3.75
CA GLU A 121 -9.64 8.83 5.04
C GLU A 121 -10.17 7.40 4.88
N VAL A 122 -9.71 6.48 5.73
CA VAL A 122 -10.05 5.05 5.65
C VAL A 122 -11.54 4.81 5.92
N ALA A 123 -12.12 5.51 6.89
CA ALA A 123 -13.51 5.33 7.30
C ALA A 123 -14.52 5.74 6.22
N THR A 124 -14.24 6.83 5.51
CA THR A 124 -15.17 7.38 4.51
C THR A 124 -14.79 7.03 3.08
N GLN A 125 -13.57 6.54 2.85
CA GLN A 125 -12.98 6.26 1.53
C GLN A 125 -12.90 7.48 0.61
N LYS A 126 -12.97 8.69 1.19
CA LYS A 126 -12.90 9.96 0.46
C LYS A 126 -11.48 10.51 0.49
N VAL A 127 -11.13 11.23 -0.57
CA VAL A 127 -9.90 12.03 -0.60
C VAL A 127 -10.04 13.12 0.46
N GLN A 128 -9.14 13.10 1.44
CA GLN A 128 -9.03 14.14 2.45
C GLN A 128 -8.15 15.28 1.94
N GLN A 129 -7.04 14.95 1.27
CA GLN A 129 -6.08 15.94 0.80
C GLN A 129 -5.34 15.47 -0.44
N ILE A 130 -4.93 16.43 -1.29
CA ILE A 130 -4.00 16.21 -2.39
C ILE A 130 -2.87 17.22 -2.24
N LEU A 131 -1.66 16.75 -1.96
CA LEU A 131 -0.46 17.58 -1.82
C LEU A 131 0.19 17.76 -3.19
N ARG A 132 0.54 19.00 -3.56
CA ARG A 132 1.02 19.37 -4.90
C ARG A 132 2.26 20.28 -4.84
N ASP A 133 2.78 20.62 -6.02
CA ASP A 133 3.75 21.69 -6.30
C ASP A 133 5.20 21.51 -5.80
N ASN A 134 5.49 20.49 -4.97
CA ASN A 134 6.86 20.20 -4.53
C ASN A 134 7.54 19.04 -5.28
N HIS A 135 6.84 18.30 -6.12
CA HIS A 135 7.43 17.26 -6.97
C HIS A 135 7.08 17.52 -8.43
N SER A 136 8.08 17.40 -9.30
CA SER A 136 7.94 17.53 -10.77
C SER A 136 8.13 16.20 -11.50
N SER A 137 8.18 15.11 -10.73
CA SER A 137 8.48 13.74 -11.16
C SER A 137 7.61 12.79 -10.36
N PRO A 138 7.31 11.56 -10.84
CA PRO A 138 6.48 10.61 -10.11
C PRO A 138 6.96 10.40 -8.67
N VAL A 139 6.05 10.56 -7.71
CA VAL A 139 6.32 10.26 -6.30
C VAL A 139 6.28 8.75 -6.13
N THR A 140 7.37 8.19 -5.61
CA THR A 140 7.59 6.75 -5.58
C THR A 140 7.36 6.14 -4.22
N ALA A 141 7.53 6.90 -3.15
CA ALA A 141 7.22 6.44 -1.80
C ALA A 141 6.84 7.61 -0.93
N VAL A 142 5.99 7.32 0.06
CA VAL A 142 5.64 8.23 1.13
C VAL A 142 5.74 7.50 2.46
N ALA A 143 6.01 8.22 3.54
CA ALA A 143 6.15 7.67 4.88
C ALA A 143 5.59 8.65 5.91
N TRP A 144 4.69 8.16 6.77
CA TRP A 144 4.18 8.93 7.89
C TRP A 144 5.18 8.96 9.03
N HIS A 145 5.26 10.09 9.72
CA HIS A 145 5.94 10.14 11.00
C HIS A 145 5.19 9.27 12.02
N PRO A 146 5.88 8.60 12.97
CA PRO A 146 5.22 7.71 13.94
C PRO A 146 4.17 8.36 14.84
N TYR A 147 4.19 9.69 14.97
CA TYR A 147 3.17 10.48 15.69
C TYR A 147 2.15 11.15 14.77
N GLY A 148 2.18 10.86 13.46
CA GLY A 148 1.17 11.32 12.49
C GLY A 148 1.25 12.79 12.08
N ASN A 149 2.19 13.56 12.63
CA ASN A 149 2.27 15.01 12.45
C ASN A 149 3.02 15.47 11.19
N LEU A 150 3.73 14.57 10.50
CA LEU A 150 4.47 14.87 9.28
C LEU A 150 4.30 13.72 8.29
N LEU A 151 4.37 14.07 7.00
CA LEU A 151 4.51 13.11 5.90
C LEU A 151 5.82 13.40 5.18
N ALA A 152 6.61 12.37 4.89
CA ALA A 152 7.75 12.48 3.99
C ALA A 152 7.42 11.83 2.64
N SER A 153 7.94 12.38 1.56
CA SER A 153 7.81 11.83 0.21
C SER A 153 9.09 11.92 -0.57
N VAL A 154 9.28 10.99 -1.50
CA VAL A 154 10.41 10.97 -2.43
C VAL A 154 9.93 10.73 -3.86
N ASP A 155 10.54 11.43 -4.82
CA ASP A 155 10.27 11.24 -6.25
C ASP A 155 11.41 10.54 -7.00
N ARG A 156 11.12 10.14 -8.25
CA ARG A 156 12.11 9.53 -9.16
C ARG A 156 13.33 10.41 -9.45
N SER A 157 13.20 11.72 -9.30
CA SER A 157 14.28 12.69 -9.50
C SER A 157 15.16 12.85 -8.25
N ARG A 158 14.96 12.00 -7.23
CA ARG A 158 15.68 11.98 -5.95
C ARG A 158 15.40 13.20 -5.08
N ARG A 159 14.28 13.88 -5.29
CA ARG A 159 13.85 14.96 -4.40
C ARG A 159 13.07 14.37 -3.24
N THR A 160 13.41 14.80 -2.03
CA THR A 160 12.68 14.49 -0.80
C THR A 160 11.96 15.74 -0.31
N VAL A 161 10.72 15.59 0.13
CA VAL A 161 9.91 16.68 0.70
C VAL A 161 9.32 16.19 2.02
N VAL A 162 9.35 17.04 3.03
CA VAL A 162 8.65 16.82 4.30
C VAL A 162 7.51 17.82 4.37
N TRP A 163 6.31 17.31 4.58
CA TRP A 163 5.07 18.05 4.66
C TRP A 163 4.65 18.14 6.12
N SER A 164 4.38 19.36 6.58
CA SER A 164 3.66 19.64 7.81
C SER A 164 2.35 20.33 7.47
N GLU A 165 1.45 20.42 8.46
CA GLU A 165 0.41 21.46 8.41
C GLU A 165 1.01 22.87 8.37
#